data_AF-A0A2V9L4V7-F1
#
_entry.id   AF-A0A2V9L4V7-F1
#
_cell.length_a   1.000
_cell.length_b   1.000
_cell.length_c   1.000
_cell.angle_alpha   90.00
_cell.angle_beta   90.00
_cell.angle_gamma   90.00
#
_symmetry.space_group_name_H-M   'P 1'
#
loop_
_entity.id
_entity.type
_entity.pdbx_description
1 polymer ?
#
loop_
_entity_poly.entity_id
_entity_poly.type
_entity_poly.pdbx_seq_one_letter_code
_entity_poly.pdbx_strand_id
1 'polypeptide(L)'
;MLSREPERRGALTSAVERRSRMLASVSGLSPYLYDALVVMAGGGLAPAQIRQGARRVAGLHREMDRSRRERLQSLGFNTEEATSLSAFHTKNFM
;
A
#
# COMPACT_ATOMS: atom_id res chain seq x y z
N MET A 1 -9.89 16.32 -11.48
CA MET A 1 -9.57 17.64 -10.90
C MET A 1 -8.09 17.98 -11.08
N LEU A 2 -7.14 17.02 -10.96
CA LEU A 2 -5.72 17.22 -11.30
C LEU A 2 -5.38 17.06 -12.79
N SER A 3 -6.23 16.41 -13.59
CA SER A 3 -5.98 16.20 -15.02
C SER A 3 -5.89 17.50 -15.83
N ARG A 4 -6.39 18.62 -15.27
CA ARG A 4 -6.32 19.96 -15.85
C ARG A 4 -5.18 20.81 -15.26
N GLU A 5 -4.40 20.28 -14.32
CA GLU A 5 -3.35 21.00 -13.58
C GLU A 5 -2.05 20.17 -13.55
N PRO A 6 -1.32 20.09 -14.69
CA PRO A 6 -0.19 19.17 -14.85
C PRO A 6 0.96 19.46 -13.88
N GLU A 7 1.20 20.72 -13.54
CA GLU A 7 2.26 21.09 -12.58
C GLU A 7 1.95 20.60 -11.17
N ARG A 8 0.70 20.74 -10.71
CA ARG A 8 0.27 20.21 -9.40
C ARG A 8 0.36 18.68 -9.36
N ARG A 9 0.02 18.01 -10.46
CA ARG A 9 0.15 16.56 -10.59
C ARG A 9 1.62 16.13 -10.46
N GLY A 10 2.54 16.82 -11.16
CA GLY A 10 3.98 16.58 -11.06
C GLY A 10 4.51 16.79 -9.62
N ALA A 11 4.12 17.88 -8.98
CA ALA A 11 4.53 18.19 -7.61
C ALA A 11 4.09 17.10 -6.60
N LEU A 12 2.86 16.59 -6.74
CA LEU A 12 2.32 15.50 -5.91
C LEU A 12 3.08 14.19 -6.13
N THR A 13 3.36 13.83 -7.38
CA THR A 13 4.17 12.64 -7.72
C THR A 13 5.53 12.71 -7.03
N SER A 14 6.24 13.83 -7.18
CA SER A 14 7.55 14.00 -6.53
C SER A 14 7.47 13.98 -4.99
N ALA A 15 6.37 14.45 -4.41
CA ALA A 15 6.15 14.39 -2.96
C ALA A 15 5.97 12.95 -2.47
N VAL A 16 5.19 12.12 -3.20
CA VAL A 16 5.01 10.70 -2.89
C VAL A 16 6.34 9.95 -2.95
N GLU A 17 7.14 10.18 -3.99
CA GLU A 17 8.46 9.56 -4.14
C GLU A 17 9.42 9.95 -3.02
N ARG A 18 9.52 11.24 -2.68
CA ARG A 18 10.38 11.72 -1.58
C ARG A 18 9.98 11.07 -0.26
N ARG A 19 8.69 11.03 0.04
CA ARG A 19 8.17 10.36 1.24
C ARG A 19 8.52 8.87 1.23
N SER A 20 8.35 8.18 0.11
CA SER A 20 8.71 6.76 0.00
C SER A 20 10.20 6.53 0.25
N ARG A 21 11.09 7.37 -0.28
CA ARG A 21 12.53 7.28 -0.03
C ARG A 21 12.88 7.53 1.44
N MET A 22 12.25 8.52 2.07
CA MET A 22 12.42 8.79 3.50
C MET A 22 11.96 7.60 4.35
N LEU A 23 10.78 7.04 4.06
CA LEU A 23 10.27 5.88 4.79
C LEU A 23 11.12 4.63 4.60
N ALA A 24 11.71 4.43 3.43
CA ALA A 24 12.67 3.34 3.21
C ALA A 24 13.95 3.48 4.06
N SER A 25 14.32 4.71 4.45
CA SER A 25 15.48 4.99 5.31
C SER A 25 15.18 4.84 6.81
N VAL A 26 13.91 4.87 7.20
CA VAL A 26 13.47 4.51 8.56
C VAL A 26 13.26 3.00 8.55
N SER A 27 13.88 2.27 9.48
CA SER A 27 13.81 0.80 9.55
C SER A 27 12.41 0.30 9.20
N GLY A 28 12.30 -0.51 8.14
CA GLY A 28 11.03 -1.02 7.62
C GLY A 28 10.19 -1.68 8.71
N LEU A 29 8.90 -1.87 8.41
CA LEU A 29 7.98 -2.52 9.34
C LEU A 29 8.62 -3.80 9.92
N SER A 30 8.57 -3.92 11.26
CA SER A 30 9.19 -5.06 11.95
C SER A 30 8.77 -6.37 11.27
N PRO A 31 9.69 -7.31 11.02
CA PRO A 31 9.36 -8.62 10.44
C PRO A 31 8.20 -9.31 11.19
N TYR A 32 8.07 -9.01 12.49
CA TYR A 32 7.02 -9.55 13.35
C TYR A 32 5.65 -8.90 13.18
N LEU A 33 5.53 -7.73 12.53
CA LEU A 33 4.22 -7.11 12.33
C LEU A 33 3.36 -7.97 11.40
N TYR A 34 3.93 -8.46 10.30
CA TYR A 34 3.19 -9.30 9.38
C TYR A 34 2.69 -10.57 10.08
N ASP A 35 3.56 -11.22 10.84
CA ASP A 35 3.19 -12.41 11.62
C ASP A 35 2.11 -12.10 12.66
N ALA A 36 2.21 -10.98 13.37
CA ALA A 36 1.19 -10.54 14.32
C ALA A 36 -0.16 -10.30 13.62
N LEU A 37 -0.17 -9.66 12.43
CA LEU A 37 -1.39 -9.47 11.65
C LEU A 37 -2.00 -10.80 11.18
N VAL A 38 -1.17 -11.76 10.78
CA VAL A 38 -1.61 -13.11 10.41
C VAL A 38 -2.28 -13.79 11.60
N VAL A 39 -1.66 -13.75 12.79
CA VAL A 39 -2.24 -14.33 14.01
C VAL A 39 -3.56 -13.67 14.39
N MET A 40 -3.61 -12.33 14.39
CA MET A 40 -4.83 -11.58 14.70
C MET A 40 -5.95 -11.86 13.69
N ALA A 41 -5.65 -11.87 12.39
CA ALA A 41 -6.64 -12.13 11.34
C ALA A 41 -7.11 -13.58 11.32
N GLY A 42 -6.28 -14.53 11.75
CA GLY A 42 -6.59 -15.95 11.87
C GLY A 42 -7.31 -16.33 13.17
N GLY A 43 -7.24 -15.48 14.20
CA GLY A 43 -7.84 -15.71 15.51
C GLY A 43 -7.08 -16.71 16.38
N GLY A 44 -5.78 -16.95 16.11
CA GLY A 44 -4.94 -17.84 16.92
C GLY A 44 -3.76 -18.44 16.17
N LEU A 45 -3.08 -19.39 16.83
CA LEU A 45 -1.81 -19.98 16.38
C LEU A 45 -1.95 -21.37 15.76
N ALA A 46 -3.15 -21.97 15.74
CA ALA A 46 -3.32 -23.29 15.12
C ALA A 46 -2.99 -23.23 13.61
N PRO A 47 -2.44 -24.29 12.99
CA PRO A 47 -2.06 -24.26 11.57
C PRO A 47 -3.19 -23.82 10.62
N ALA A 48 -4.44 -24.16 10.92
CA ALA A 48 -5.60 -23.73 10.14
C ALA A 48 -5.87 -22.21 10.28
N GLN A 49 -5.71 -21.66 11.49
CA GLN A 49 -5.89 -20.24 11.79
C GLN A 49 -4.80 -19.40 11.12
N ILE A 50 -3.54 -19.85 11.16
CA ILE A 50 -2.43 -19.18 10.46
C ILE A 50 -2.69 -19.14 8.94
N ARG A 51 -3.11 -20.24 8.32
CA ARG A 51 -3.45 -20.26 6.88
C ARG A 51 -4.61 -19.31 6.56
N GLN A 52 -5.62 -19.24 7.43
CA GLN A 52 -6.75 -18.32 7.27
C GLN A 52 -6.29 -16.87 7.41
N GLY A 53 -5.48 -16.56 8.41
CA GLY A 53 -4.91 -15.25 8.66
C GLY A 53 -4.08 -14.75 7.48
N ALA A 54 -3.17 -15.58 6.97
CA ALA A 54 -2.36 -15.26 5.80
C ALA A 54 -3.21 -14.95 4.57
N ARG A 55 -4.27 -15.72 4.32
CA ARG A 55 -5.22 -15.45 3.22
C ARG A 55 -5.95 -14.12 3.40
N ARG A 56 -6.39 -13.80 4.62
CA ARG A 56 -7.10 -12.55 4.95
C ARG A 56 -6.19 -11.34 4.81
N VAL A 57 -4.97 -11.40 5.33
CA VAL A 57 -3.98 -10.32 5.21
C VAL A 57 -3.60 -10.09 3.75
N ALA A 58 -3.37 -11.15 2.97
CA ALA A 58 -3.13 -11.03 1.53
C ALA A 58 -4.33 -10.42 0.78
N GLY A 59 -5.56 -10.75 1.20
CA GLY A 59 -6.78 -10.11 0.71
C GLY A 59 -6.82 -8.61 1.00
N LEU A 60 -6.58 -8.24 2.26
CA LEU A 60 -6.52 -6.86 2.70
C LEU A 60 -5.50 -6.04 1.90
N HIS A 61 -4.29 -6.57 1.67
CA HIS A 61 -3.27 -5.89 0.88
C HIS A 61 -3.74 -5.62 -0.56
N ARG A 62 -4.42 -6.58 -1.21
CA ARG A 62 -5.00 -6.40 -2.55
C ARG A 62 -6.09 -5.33 -2.55
N GLU A 63 -6.95 -5.32 -1.54
CA GLU A 63 -8.01 -4.31 -1.42
C GLU A 63 -7.44 -2.91 -1.16
N MET A 64 -6.45 -2.78 -0.28
CA MET A 64 -5.77 -1.51 -0.01
C MET A 64 -5.10 -0.94 -1.26
N ASP A 65 -4.45 -1.77 -2.07
CA ASP A 65 -3.87 -1.36 -3.34
C ASP A 65 -4.95 -0.91 -4.34
N ARG A 66 -6.01 -1.72 -4.53
CA ARG A 66 -7.14 -1.38 -5.41
C ARG A 66 -7.76 -0.04 -5.02
N SER A 67 -8.16 0.12 -3.75
CA SER A 67 -8.81 1.33 -3.25
C SER A 67 -7.89 2.56 -3.30
N ARG A 68 -6.56 2.37 -3.29
CA ARG A 68 -5.60 3.47 -3.51
C ARG A 68 -5.57 3.87 -4.98
N ARG A 69 -5.48 2.93 -5.91
CA ARG A 69 -5.49 3.20 -7.36
C ARG A 69 -6.77 3.90 -7.79
N GLU A 70 -7.93 3.45 -7.30
CA GLU A 70 -9.23 4.09 -7.57
C GLU A 70 -9.27 5.55 -7.11
N ARG A 71 -8.76 5.84 -5.88
CA ARG A 71 -8.67 7.21 -5.39
C ARG A 71 -7.73 8.07 -6.22
N LEU A 72 -6.57 7.55 -6.63
CA LEU A 72 -5.64 8.28 -7.50
C LEU A 72 -6.28 8.60 -8.87
N GLN A 73 -7.00 7.65 -9.45
CA GLN A 73 -7.74 7.90 -10.69
C GLN A 73 -8.82 8.96 -10.50
N SER A 74 -9.60 8.91 -9.41
CA SER A 74 -10.61 9.94 -9.11
C SER A 74 -10.01 11.35 -8.92
N LEU A 75 -8.77 11.43 -8.44
CA LEU A 75 -8.04 12.69 -8.31
C LEU A 75 -7.60 13.23 -9.68
N GLY A 76 -7.41 12.35 -10.66
CA GLY A 76 -7.12 12.70 -12.05
C GLY A 76 -5.80 12.16 -12.61
N PHE A 77 -5.17 11.22 -11.92
CA PHE A 77 -4.05 10.44 -12.46
C PHE A 77 -4.56 9.39 -13.45
N ASN A 78 -3.78 9.09 -14.49
CA ASN A 78 -4.11 7.99 -15.38
C ASN A 78 -3.82 6.62 -14.70
N THR A 79 -4.22 5.53 -15.35
CA THR A 79 -4.07 4.17 -14.81
C THR A 79 -2.62 3.78 -14.53
N GLU A 80 -1.69 4.15 -15.40
CA GLU A 80 -0.26 3.83 -15.27
C GLU A 80 0.37 4.62 -14.11
N GLU A 81 0.09 5.94 -14.05
CA GLU A 81 0.50 6.82 -12.97
C GLU A 81 -0.04 6.32 -11.63
N ALA A 82 -1.33 5.97 -11.56
CA ALA A 82 -1.95 5.46 -10.35
C ALA A 82 -1.33 4.14 -9.88
N THR A 83 -0.96 3.26 -10.82
CA THR A 83 -0.32 1.98 -10.52
C THR A 83 1.10 2.18 -9.99
N SER A 84 1.90 3.00 -10.67
CA SER A 84 3.26 3.34 -10.25
C SER A 84 3.27 4.00 -8.86
N LEU A 85 2.38 4.97 -8.64
CA LEU A 85 2.25 5.67 -7.36
C LEU A 85 1.78 4.74 -6.23
N SER A 86 0.90 3.79 -6.50
CA SER A 86 0.45 2.83 -5.49
C SER A 86 1.58 1.91 -5.01
N ALA A 87 2.50 1.53 -5.91
CA ALA A 87 3.59 0.61 -5.61
C ALA A 87 4.56 1.15 -4.53
N PHE A 88 4.76 2.48 -4.48
CA PHE A 88 5.59 3.12 -3.44
C PHE A 88 5.05 2.90 -2.03
N HIS A 89 3.75 2.68 -1.88
CA HIS A 89 3.14 2.48 -0.58
C HIS A 89 3.14 1.02 -0.12
N THR A 90 3.01 0.06 -1.03
CA THR A 90 2.94 -1.37 -0.72
C THR A 90 4.24 -1.89 -0.12
N LYS A 91 5.39 -1.36 -0.58
CA LYS A 91 6.73 -1.66 -0.02
C LYS A 91 6.96 -1.19 1.41
N ASN A 92 6.09 -0.35 1.97
CA ASN A 92 6.21 0.04 3.38
C ASN A 92 5.50 -0.95 4.32
N PHE A 93 4.59 -1.77 3.79
CA PHE A 93 3.79 -2.75 4.55
C PHE A 93 4.20 -4.21 4.31
N MET A 94 5.06 -4.46 3.31
CA MET A 94 5.72 -5.74 3.05
C MET A 94 7.22 -5.51 3.05
#